data_AF-A0A842Q265-F1
#
_entry.id   AF-A0A842Q265-F1
#
_cell.length_a   1.000
_cell.length_b   1.000
_cell.length_c   1.000
_cell.angle_alpha   90.00
_cell.angle_beta   90.00
_cell.angle_gamma   90.00
#
_symmetry.space_group_name_H-M   'P 1'
#
loop_
_entity.id
_entity.type
_entity.pdbx_description
1 polymer ?
#
loop_
_entity_poly.entity_id
_entity_poly.type
_entity_poly.pdbx_seq_one_letter_code
_entity_poly.pdbx_strand_id
1 'polypeptide(L)' 'MVNKLPQFLYLTTIGWKTGKQHRIEIWFVEYNKRYYLVSERRKHAHWVQNICIIQKFCLL' A
#
# COMPACT_ATOMS: atom_id res chain seq x y z
N MET A 1 7.99 -26.02 -11.69
CA MET A 1 6.89 -25.04 -11.53
C MET A 1 7.50 -23.76 -10.97
N VAL A 2 7.63 -22.71 -11.80
CA VAL A 2 8.18 -21.43 -11.32
C VAL A 2 7.07 -20.71 -10.57
N ASN A 3 7.19 -20.58 -9.25
CA ASN A 3 6.33 -19.70 -8.47
C ASN A 3 6.60 -18.26 -8.91
N LYS A 4 5.74 -17.72 -9.78
CA LYS A 4 5.84 -16.35 -10.24
C LYS A 4 5.34 -15.46 -9.09
N LEU A 5 6.23 -14.64 -8.53
CA LEU A 5 5.84 -13.64 -7.54
C LEU A 5 4.83 -12.68 -8.18
N PRO A 6 3.83 -12.18 -7.42
CA PRO A 6 2.89 -11.19 -7.93
C PRO A 6 3.67 -9.94 -8.38
N GLN A 7 3.27 -9.34 -9.51
CA GLN A 7 3.90 -8.12 -10.03
C GLN A 7 3.52 -6.88 -9.20
N PHE A 8 2.33 -6.88 -8.62
CA PHE A 8 1.79 -5.80 -7.80
C PHE A 8 0.95 -6.37 -6.66
N LEU A 9 0.68 -5.55 -5.64
CA LEU A 9 -0.22 -5.85 -4.54
C LEU A 9 -1.41 -4.90 -4.56
N TYR A 10 -2.48 -5.27 -3.85
CA TYR A 10 -3.55 -4.35 -3.52
C TYR A 10 -3.33 -3.75 -2.13
N LEU A 11 -3.07 -2.45 -2.08
CA LEU A 11 -3.07 -1.69 -0.84
C LEU A 11 -4.47 -1.12 -0.59
N THR A 12 -5.08 -1.57 0.50
CA THR A 12 -6.36 -1.01 0.99
C THR A 12 -6.11 -0.17 2.23
N THR A 13 -6.59 1.07 2.22
CA THR A 13 -6.51 2.04 3.34
C THR A 13 -7.88 2.62 3.63
N ILE A 14 -8.01 3.34 4.76
CA ILE A 14 -9.18 4.17 5.06
C ILE A 14 -8.81 5.64 4.84
N GLY A 15 -9.60 6.35 4.01
CA GLY A 15 -9.43 7.77 3.73
C GLY A 15 -9.55 8.60 5.01
N TRP A 16 -8.48 9.27 5.45
CA TRP A 16 -8.52 10.02 6.70
C TRP A 16 -9.59 11.14 6.71
N LYS A 17 -9.92 11.68 5.52
CA LYS A 17 -10.86 12.79 5.33
C LYS A 17 -12.29 12.29 5.18
N THR A 18 -12.46 11.11 4.58
CA THR A 18 -13.76 10.62 4.12
C THR A 18 -14.27 9.43 4.91
N GLY A 19 -13.42 8.75 5.68
CA GLY A 19 -13.73 7.47 6.34
C GLY A 19 -13.97 6.31 5.37
N LYS A 20 -13.87 6.54 4.05
CA LYS A 20 -14.17 5.53 3.03
C LYS A 20 -12.95 4.68 2.72
N GLN A 21 -13.19 3.44 2.31
CA GLN A 21 -12.15 2.56 1.81
C GLN A 21 -11.52 3.14 0.54
N HIS A 22 -10.19 3.10 0.47
CA HIS A 22 -9.40 3.51 -0.68
C HIS A 22 -8.43 2.37 -1.03
N ARG A 23 -8.63 1.78 -2.21
CA ARG A 23 -7.83 0.65 -2.71
C ARG A 23 -7.04 1.09 -3.95
N ILE A 24 -5.76 0.76 -3.98
CA ILE A 24 -4.87 1.01 -5.12
C ILE A 24 -4.04 -0.23 -5.45
N GLU A 25 -3.63 -0.35 -6.71
CA GLU A 25 -2.54 -1.25 -7.11
C GLU A 25 -1.21 -0.58 -6.80
N ILE A 26 -0.27 -1.34 -6.24
CA ILE A 26 1.03 -0.83 -5.88
C ILE A 26 2.14 -1.82 -6.20
N TRP A 27 3.19 -1.30 -6.83
CA TRP A 27 4.44 -2.01 -7.03
C TRP A 27 5.20 -2.08 -5.71
N PHE A 28 5.88 -3.20 -5.48
CA PHE A 28 6.57 -3.46 -4.22
C PHE A 28 7.92 -4.12 -4.47
N VAL A 29 8.78 -4.03 -3.46
CA VAL A 29 9.96 -4.88 -3.32
C VAL A 29 9.73 -5.75 -2.10
N GLU A 30 9.87 -7.07 -2.25
CA GLU A 30 9.93 -7.98 -1.12
C GLU A 30 11.38 -8.18 -0.70
N TYR A 31 11.66 -7.99 0.58
CA TYR A 31 12.95 -8.33 1.17
C TYR A 31 12.76 -8.85 2.58
N ASN A 32 13.31 -10.02 2.88
CA ASN A 32 13.25 -10.66 4.20
C ASN A 32 11.81 -10.74 4.77
N LYS A 33 10.86 -11.23 3.96
CA LYS A 33 9.42 -11.36 4.29
C LYS A 33 8.72 -10.04 4.64
N ARG A 34 9.27 -8.90 4.20
CA ARG A 34 8.66 -7.57 4.34
C ARG A 34 8.42 -6.96 2.97
N TYR A 35 7.31 -6.25 2.85
CA TYR A 35 6.94 -5.51 1.64
C TYR A 35 7.33 -4.03 1.78
N TYR A 36 8.13 -3.55 0.84
CA TYR A 36 8.55 -2.15 0.74
C TYR A 36 7.80 -1.50 -0.41
N LEU A 37 7.05 -0.45 -0.08
CA LEU A 37 6.24 0.32 -1.02
C LEU A 37 6.92 1.66 -1.28
N VAL A 38 7.05 2.06 -2.55
CA VAL A 38 7.69 3.33 -2.92
C VAL A 38 6.62 4.38 -3.20
N SER A 39 6.70 5.51 -2.50
CA SER A 39 5.82 6.65 -2.76
C SER A 39 6.53 7.67 -3.62
N GLU A 40 6.10 7.80 -4.87
CA GLU A 40 6.57 8.83 -5.81
C GLU A 40 6.42 10.25 -5.22
N ARG A 41 5.33 10.48 -4.48
CA ARG A 41 4.98 11.79 -3.88
C ARG A 41 5.31 11.90 -2.39
N ARG A 42 6.12 10.99 -1.85
CA ARG A 42 6.47 10.95 -0.41
C ARG A 42 5.21 11.06 0.47
N LYS A 43 5.15 12.04 1.37
CA LYS A 43 4.05 12.31 2.32
C LYS A 43 2.80 12.91 1.67
N HIS A 44 2.83 13.28 0.40
CA HIS A 44 1.68 13.85 -0.30
C HIS A 44 0.81 12.80 -0.99
N ALA A 45 1.27 11.55 -1.12
CA ALA A 45 0.44 10.48 -1.65
C ALA A 45 -0.70 10.16 -0.68
N HIS A 46 -1.94 10.15 -1.17
CA HIS A 46 -3.13 9.94 -0.34
C HIS A 46 -3.10 8.63 0.47
N TRP A 47 -2.49 7.57 -0.04
CA TRP A 47 -2.37 6.30 0.69
C TRP A 47 -1.33 6.37 1.82
N VAL A 48 -0.20 7.07 1.62
CA VAL A 48 0.82 7.30 2.68
C VAL A 48 0.20 8.09 3.82
N GLN A 49 -0.50 9.14 3.41
CA GLN A 49 -1.34 9.98 4.23
C GLN A 49 -2.29 9.15 5.11
N ASN A 50 -3.13 8.33 4.49
CA ASN A 50 -4.06 7.45 5.19
C ASN A 50 -3.36 6.52 6.19
N ILE A 51 -2.24 5.89 5.81
CA ILE A 51 -1.47 5.00 6.69
C ILE A 51 -0.92 5.77 7.89
N CYS A 52 -0.31 6.94 7.69
CA CYS A 52 0.30 7.71 8.76
C CYS A 52 -0.72 8.23 9.79
N ILE A 53 -1.94 8.58 9.36
CA ILE A 53 -2.96 9.13 10.26
C ILE A 53 -3.82 8.03 10.90
N ILE A 54 -4.30 7.07 10.10
CA ILE A 54 -5.29 6.08 10.55
C ILE A 54 -4.63 4.78 11.02
N GLN A 55 -3.42 4.46 10.54
CA GLN A 55 -2.66 3.25 10.87
C GLN A 55 -3.43 1.93 10.62
N LYS A 56 -4.46 1.96 9.78
CA LYS A 56 -5.22 0.78 9.35
C LYS A 56 -5.09 0.58 7.84
N PHE A 57 -4.42 -0.50 7.46
CA PHE A 57 -4.24 -0.90 6.08
C PHE A 57 -4.14 -2.42 5.94
N CYS A 58 -4.33 -2.92 4.72
CA CYS A 58 -4.16 -4.31 4.36
C CYS A 58 -3.44 -4.40 3.01
N LEU A 59 -2.53 -5.37 2.89
CA LEU A 59 -1.86 -5.75 1.65
C LEU A 59 -2.38 -7.15 1.26
N LEU A 60 -2.98 -7.24 0.08
CA LEU A 60 -3.55 -8.47 -0.50
C LEU A 60 -2.91 -8.77 -1.85
#